data_AF-A0A939UVP7-F1
#
_entry.id   AF-A0A939UVP7-F1
#
_cell.length_a   1.000
_cell.length_b   1.000
_cell.length_c   1.000
_cell.angle_alpha   90.00
_cell.angle_beta   90.00
_cell.angle_gamma   90.00
#
_symmetry.space_group_name_H-M   'P 1'
#
loop_
_entity.id
_entity.type
_entity.pdbx_description
1 polymer ?
#
loop_
_entity_poly.entity_id
_entity_poly.type
_entity_poly.pdbx_seq_one_letter_code
_entity_poly.pdbx_strand_id
1 'polypeptide(L)'
;MKKLALTLILSIASICSWADDSGTCGENQTWTYVEAIQTLTISGIGEMSNFYEGATPWCYKSYRSSITKVIIESGVTSIGDYAFYGCSGLTEITIPNSVTSIGYAAFASCSGLPSITIPNSVTSIGNSAFSGCSGLTSITIPSSVTSIGGDAFMQCYFFKGSFVNNSELTSNNNWGATLGDKETEDGLLINGTTVIKCRSWATDVVIPNSVTSIGDWSFSGCKGVTSITIPNSVTSIGDWAFSGCKGLTSITIPNSVTSIGDNAFERCYFSKDFFVNNSELTSNNNWGATLCDKETEDGLLINGTTVIKCRSWATEVVIPNSVTSIESSAFSECSGLTSIEIPNSVTSIGDWAFGDCIGLTSITIPNSVTSIGRYAFYDCSGLTSIEIPSNVKEIGKGAFDCQNISKVTCFSKRPPVIAENTFADDVYKNATLYIPEGSENTYYATTGWNKFYNIEIIEAQPSIRQDVNGDGVVDTQDVLEIYKYIQEH
;
A
#
# COMPACT_ATOMS: atom_id res chain seq x y z
N MET A 1 26.69 -29.49 -67.34
CA MET A 1 26.40 -29.62 -65.89
C MET A 1 25.64 -28.44 -65.29
N LYS A 2 25.94 -27.17 -65.59
CA LYS A 2 25.15 -26.02 -65.06
C LYS A 2 23.73 -25.84 -65.64
N LYS A 3 23.42 -26.42 -66.82
CA LYS A 3 22.04 -26.46 -67.36
C LYS A 3 21.18 -27.60 -66.81
N LEU A 4 21.76 -28.68 -66.26
CA LEU A 4 20.99 -29.75 -65.61
C LEU A 4 20.58 -29.40 -64.17
N ALA A 5 21.34 -28.53 -63.48
CA ALA A 5 20.99 -28.08 -62.13
C ALA A 5 19.80 -27.10 -62.12
N LEU A 6 19.61 -26.31 -63.19
CA LEU A 6 18.51 -25.35 -63.26
C LEU A 6 17.18 -26.02 -63.63
N THR A 7 17.20 -27.11 -64.38
CA THR A 7 16.00 -27.90 -64.69
C THR A 7 15.56 -28.80 -63.53
N LEU A 8 16.47 -29.14 -62.61
CA LEU A 8 16.15 -29.91 -61.40
C LEU A 8 15.56 -29.05 -60.27
N ILE A 9 15.88 -27.74 -60.24
CA ILE A 9 15.29 -26.80 -59.27
C ILE A 9 13.88 -26.37 -59.69
N LEU A 10 13.59 -26.34 -61.00
CA LEU A 10 12.24 -26.11 -61.53
C LEU A 10 11.31 -27.33 -61.43
N SER A 11 11.83 -28.54 -61.16
CA SER A 11 11.00 -29.75 -61.01
C SER A 11 10.63 -30.08 -59.56
N ILE A 12 11.08 -29.32 -58.56
CA ILE A 12 10.65 -29.47 -57.16
C ILE A 12 9.57 -28.42 -56.80
N ALA A 13 9.48 -27.32 -57.54
CA ALA A 13 8.42 -26.31 -57.40
C ALA A 13 7.05 -26.76 -57.98
N SER A 14 6.89 -28.02 -58.37
CA SER A 14 5.63 -28.60 -58.85
C SER A 14 5.17 -29.82 -58.04
N ILE A 15 5.65 -29.97 -56.80
CA ILE A 15 5.08 -30.94 -55.85
C ILE A 15 4.19 -30.15 -54.88
N CYS A 16 2.89 -30.10 -55.23
CA CYS A 16 1.73 -29.65 -54.44
C CYS A 16 1.78 -28.28 -53.73
N SER A 17 1.30 -27.23 -54.43
CA SER A 17 0.83 -25.98 -53.80
C SER A 17 -0.70 -25.98 -53.63
N TRP A 18 -1.27 -27.09 -53.16
CA TRP A 18 -2.68 -27.20 -52.80
C TRP A 18 -2.69 -27.39 -51.29
N ALA A 19 -3.50 -26.63 -50.56
CA ALA A 19 -3.69 -26.87 -49.15
C ALA A 19 -4.21 -28.30 -48.96
N ASP A 20 -3.58 -29.08 -48.07
CA ASP A 20 -4.03 -30.43 -47.74
C ASP A 20 -5.38 -30.38 -47.03
N ASP A 21 -5.65 -29.26 -46.34
CA ASP A 21 -6.92 -28.98 -45.71
C ASP A 21 -7.21 -27.49 -45.66
N SER A 22 -8.48 -27.12 -45.64
CA SER A 22 -8.90 -25.72 -45.53
C SER A 22 -10.34 -25.60 -45.01
N GLY A 23 -10.69 -24.41 -44.54
CA GLY A 23 -12.04 -24.10 -44.09
C GLY A 23 -12.19 -22.66 -43.62
N THR A 24 -13.25 -22.40 -42.87
CA THR A 24 -13.50 -21.09 -42.25
C THR A 24 -13.09 -21.10 -40.78
N CYS A 25 -12.64 -19.94 -40.29
CA CYS A 25 -12.32 -19.69 -38.87
C CYS A 25 -12.87 -18.33 -38.39
N GLY A 26 -13.87 -17.82 -39.10
CA GLY A 26 -14.54 -16.55 -38.89
C GLY A 26 -15.61 -16.31 -39.94
N GLU A 27 -16.32 -15.20 -39.84
CA GLU A 27 -17.28 -14.78 -40.86
C GLU A 27 -16.59 -14.52 -42.21
N ASN A 28 -15.39 -13.94 -42.15
CA ASN A 28 -14.60 -13.53 -43.32
C ASN A 28 -13.17 -14.08 -43.29
N GLN A 29 -12.89 -15.01 -42.37
CA GLN A 29 -11.57 -15.60 -42.15
C GLN A 29 -11.58 -17.05 -42.61
N THR A 30 -10.57 -17.41 -43.37
CA THR A 30 -10.32 -18.79 -43.81
C THR A 30 -9.01 -19.27 -43.24
N TRP A 31 -8.87 -20.60 -43.17
CA TRP A 31 -7.61 -21.23 -42.82
C TRP A 31 -7.23 -22.24 -43.89
N THR A 32 -5.93 -22.43 -44.08
CA THR A 32 -5.36 -23.48 -44.92
C THR A 32 -4.23 -24.16 -44.16
N TYR A 33 -4.11 -25.48 -44.28
CA TYR A 33 -3.01 -26.25 -43.72
C TYR A 33 -2.28 -26.99 -44.82
N VAL A 34 -0.95 -26.93 -44.80
CA VAL A 34 -0.09 -27.67 -45.71
C VAL A 34 0.80 -28.59 -44.88
N GLU A 35 0.52 -29.89 -44.92
CA GLU A 35 1.18 -30.93 -44.13
C GLU A 35 2.66 -31.06 -44.52
N ALA A 36 2.99 -30.93 -45.81
CA ALA A 36 4.37 -31.03 -46.31
C ALA A 36 5.33 -29.99 -45.70
N ILE A 37 4.80 -28.84 -45.27
CA ILE A 37 5.56 -27.76 -44.61
C ILE A 37 5.03 -27.42 -43.22
N GLN A 38 4.11 -28.24 -42.68
CA GLN A 38 3.53 -28.12 -41.33
C GLN A 38 3.03 -26.71 -40.99
N THR A 39 2.52 -25.98 -41.98
CA THR A 39 2.16 -24.57 -41.87
C THR A 39 0.64 -24.39 -41.90
N LEU A 40 0.12 -23.69 -40.90
CA LEU A 40 -1.26 -23.20 -40.84
C LEU A 40 -1.29 -21.72 -41.22
N THR A 41 -2.01 -21.36 -42.27
CA THR A 41 -2.22 -19.96 -42.68
C THR A 41 -3.64 -19.53 -42.39
N ILE A 42 -3.80 -18.40 -41.72
CA ILE A 42 -5.08 -17.71 -41.48
C ILE A 42 -5.15 -16.50 -42.40
N SER A 43 -6.18 -16.44 -43.23
CA SER A 43 -6.42 -15.39 -44.23
C SER A 43 -7.77 -14.73 -43.98
N GLY A 44 -7.96 -13.51 -44.47
CA GLY A 44 -9.25 -12.81 -44.42
C GLY A 44 -9.21 -11.44 -43.79
N ILE A 45 -10.39 -10.81 -43.64
CA ILE A 45 -10.54 -9.43 -43.15
C ILE A 45 -11.48 -9.40 -41.93
N GLY A 46 -11.02 -8.84 -40.82
CA GLY A 46 -11.79 -8.69 -39.58
C GLY A 46 -11.40 -9.69 -38.49
N GLU A 47 -12.30 -9.91 -37.54
CA GLU A 47 -12.05 -10.68 -36.32
C GLU A 47 -12.08 -12.19 -36.56
N MET A 48 -11.09 -12.91 -36.01
CA MET A 48 -11.15 -14.37 -35.92
C MET A 48 -12.24 -14.77 -34.90
N SER A 49 -12.96 -15.86 -35.16
CA SER A 49 -13.93 -16.38 -34.19
C SER A 49 -13.28 -16.79 -32.87
N ASN A 50 -14.01 -16.62 -31.77
CA ASN A 50 -13.66 -17.23 -30.49
C ASN A 50 -14.05 -18.71 -30.49
N PHE A 51 -13.16 -19.57 -30.01
CA PHE A 51 -13.36 -21.00 -29.93
C PHE A 51 -13.48 -21.46 -28.46
N TYR A 52 -13.89 -22.71 -28.27
CA TYR A 52 -13.75 -23.42 -27.00
C TYR A 52 -12.51 -24.31 -27.03
N GLU A 53 -12.07 -24.80 -25.87
CA GLU A 53 -10.93 -25.70 -25.76
C GLU A 53 -11.02 -26.89 -26.74
N GLY A 54 -10.08 -26.97 -27.69
CA GLY A 54 -10.02 -28.05 -28.69
C GLY A 54 -11.05 -27.95 -29.83
N ALA A 55 -11.88 -26.91 -29.88
CA ALA A 55 -12.93 -26.74 -30.87
C ALA A 55 -12.48 -26.06 -32.18
N THR A 56 -11.18 -25.79 -32.34
CA THR A 56 -10.69 -25.15 -33.57
C THR A 56 -10.72 -26.12 -34.74
N PRO A 57 -10.98 -25.64 -35.98
CA PRO A 57 -11.09 -26.51 -37.15
C PRO A 57 -9.85 -27.40 -37.39
N TRP A 58 -8.66 -26.89 -37.07
CA TRP A 58 -7.40 -27.62 -37.19
C TRP A 58 -7.12 -28.58 -36.01
N CYS A 59 -7.66 -28.31 -34.81
CA CYS A 59 -7.53 -29.24 -33.68
C CYS A 59 -8.46 -30.44 -33.79
N TYR A 60 -9.69 -30.25 -34.30
CA TYR A 60 -10.65 -31.34 -34.52
C TYR A 60 -10.11 -32.44 -35.46
N LYS A 61 -9.18 -32.07 -36.34
CA LYS A 61 -8.57 -32.97 -37.33
C LYS A 61 -7.19 -33.51 -36.90
N SER A 62 -6.84 -33.38 -35.63
CA SER A 62 -5.57 -33.87 -35.04
C SER A 62 -4.28 -33.21 -35.56
N TYR A 63 -4.36 -32.07 -36.27
CA TYR A 63 -3.15 -31.33 -36.71
C TYR A 63 -2.45 -30.56 -35.59
N ARG A 64 -3.07 -30.49 -34.40
CA ARG A 64 -2.59 -29.71 -33.24
C ARG A 64 -1.13 -29.99 -32.87
N SER A 65 -0.68 -31.24 -32.96
CA SER A 65 0.72 -31.63 -32.67
C SER A 65 1.65 -31.52 -33.87
N SER A 66 1.11 -31.41 -35.10
CA SER A 66 1.89 -31.34 -36.34
C SER A 66 2.12 -29.91 -36.85
N ILE A 67 1.32 -28.93 -36.40
CA ILE A 67 1.51 -27.51 -36.76
C ILE A 67 2.82 -27.01 -36.13
N THR A 68 3.79 -26.65 -36.96
CA THR A 68 5.07 -26.06 -36.51
C THR A 68 5.19 -24.57 -36.85
N LYS A 69 4.40 -24.09 -37.81
CA LYS A 69 4.36 -22.68 -38.22
C LYS A 69 2.93 -22.16 -38.36
N VAL A 70 2.68 -20.96 -37.84
CA VAL A 70 1.43 -20.21 -38.05
C VAL A 70 1.71 -18.91 -38.77
N ILE A 71 0.94 -18.62 -39.82
CA ILE A 71 0.98 -17.35 -40.54
C ILE A 71 -0.40 -16.71 -40.44
N ILE A 72 -0.50 -15.55 -39.80
CA ILE A 72 -1.71 -14.73 -39.84
C ILE A 72 -1.49 -13.63 -40.89
N GLU A 73 -2.34 -13.59 -41.91
CA GLU A 73 -2.22 -12.61 -42.98
C GLU A 73 -2.83 -11.26 -42.61
N SER A 74 -2.31 -10.19 -43.23
CA SER A 74 -2.83 -8.84 -43.06
C SER A 74 -4.32 -8.77 -43.39
N GLY A 75 -5.08 -8.09 -42.53
CA GLY A 75 -6.54 -7.99 -42.64
C GLY A 75 -7.23 -8.62 -41.44
N VAL A 76 -6.65 -9.66 -40.83
CA VAL A 76 -7.12 -10.22 -39.56
C VAL A 76 -6.88 -9.21 -38.44
N THR A 77 -7.92 -8.88 -37.68
CA THR A 77 -7.90 -7.82 -36.65
C THR A 77 -7.82 -8.33 -35.22
N SER A 78 -8.12 -9.60 -34.97
CA SER A 78 -8.00 -10.20 -33.64
C SER A 78 -7.61 -11.68 -33.74
N ILE A 79 -6.96 -12.19 -32.70
CA ILE A 79 -6.77 -13.63 -32.49
C ILE A 79 -7.83 -14.09 -31.49
N GLY A 80 -8.70 -15.01 -31.90
CA GLY A 80 -9.81 -15.46 -31.08
C GLY A 80 -9.40 -16.35 -29.91
N ASP A 81 -10.33 -16.51 -28.96
CA ASP A 81 -10.16 -17.37 -27.80
C ASP A 81 -9.79 -18.80 -28.20
N TYR A 82 -8.84 -19.41 -27.50
CA TYR A 82 -8.33 -20.78 -27.72
C TYR A 82 -7.81 -21.09 -29.14
N ALA A 83 -7.60 -20.10 -30.01
CA ALA A 83 -7.23 -20.32 -31.43
C ALA A 83 -6.07 -21.31 -31.63
N PHE A 84 -5.00 -21.18 -30.86
CA PHE A 84 -3.82 -22.03 -30.96
C PHE A 84 -3.57 -22.80 -29.67
N TYR A 85 -4.61 -23.00 -28.85
CA TYR A 85 -4.49 -23.70 -27.59
C TYR A 85 -3.87 -25.09 -27.79
N GLY A 86 -2.79 -25.34 -27.05
CA GLY A 86 -1.88 -26.48 -27.03
C GLY A 86 -1.38 -26.96 -28.38
N CYS A 87 -1.12 -26.05 -29.32
CA CYS A 87 -0.26 -26.34 -30.46
C CYS A 87 1.18 -26.54 -29.98
N SER A 88 1.48 -27.68 -29.35
CA SER A 88 2.77 -27.96 -28.71
C SER A 88 3.93 -28.08 -29.70
N GLY A 89 3.65 -28.36 -30.99
CA GLY A 89 4.63 -28.35 -32.06
C GLY A 89 4.96 -26.97 -32.61
N LEU A 90 4.22 -25.92 -32.24
CA LEU A 90 4.36 -24.58 -32.81
C LEU A 90 5.70 -23.97 -32.43
N THR A 91 6.55 -23.67 -33.41
CA THR A 91 7.88 -23.07 -33.22
C THR A 91 8.01 -21.69 -33.85
N GLU A 92 7.18 -21.36 -34.83
CA GLU A 92 7.22 -20.08 -35.55
C GLU A 92 5.81 -19.51 -35.71
N ILE A 93 5.64 -18.22 -35.42
CA ILE A 93 4.39 -17.51 -35.66
C ILE A 93 4.62 -16.10 -36.21
N THR A 94 3.82 -15.73 -37.20
CA THR A 94 3.76 -14.36 -37.75
C THR A 94 2.43 -13.73 -37.42
N ILE A 95 2.45 -12.62 -36.66
CA ILE A 95 1.27 -11.79 -36.35
C ILE A 95 1.40 -10.44 -37.08
N PRO A 96 0.44 -10.03 -37.91
CA PRO A 96 0.50 -8.78 -38.65
C PRO A 96 0.08 -7.58 -37.79
N ASN A 97 0.52 -6.38 -38.17
CA ASN A 97 0.14 -5.12 -37.51
C ASN A 97 -1.36 -4.75 -37.66
N SER A 98 -2.17 -5.57 -38.34
CA SER A 98 -3.63 -5.41 -38.33
C SER A 98 -4.28 -5.96 -37.06
N VAL A 99 -3.59 -6.85 -36.33
CA VAL A 99 -4.12 -7.46 -35.10
C VAL A 99 -4.07 -6.48 -33.93
N THR A 100 -5.21 -6.25 -33.29
CA THR A 100 -5.36 -5.32 -32.16
C THR A 100 -5.60 -6.03 -30.82
N SER A 101 -5.97 -7.31 -30.81
CA SER A 101 -6.21 -8.06 -29.57
C SER A 101 -5.86 -9.55 -29.68
N ILE A 102 -5.48 -10.14 -28.54
CA ILE A 102 -5.22 -11.57 -28.36
C ILE A 102 -6.18 -12.12 -27.32
N GLY A 103 -6.99 -13.11 -27.69
CA GLY A 103 -8.06 -13.68 -26.87
C GLY A 103 -7.61 -14.53 -25.68
N TYR A 104 -8.60 -14.95 -24.90
CA TYR A 104 -8.46 -15.87 -23.77
C TYR A 104 -7.81 -17.18 -24.21
N ALA A 105 -6.77 -17.63 -23.49
CA ALA A 105 -6.06 -18.88 -23.74
C ALA A 105 -5.59 -19.10 -25.21
N ALA A 106 -5.46 -18.03 -26.00
CA ALA A 106 -5.22 -18.10 -27.44
C ALA A 106 -3.99 -18.93 -27.83
N PHE A 107 -2.94 -18.91 -27.01
CA PHE A 107 -1.69 -19.67 -27.17
C PHE A 107 -1.38 -20.55 -25.97
N ALA A 108 -2.32 -20.78 -25.05
CA ALA A 108 -2.02 -21.57 -23.85
C ALA A 108 -1.54 -22.98 -24.23
N SER A 109 -0.55 -23.53 -23.53
CA SER A 109 0.09 -24.83 -23.75
C SER A 109 0.85 -24.97 -25.08
N CYS A 110 1.18 -23.87 -25.78
CA CYS A 110 2.12 -23.86 -26.91
C CYS A 110 3.58 -24.05 -26.44
N SER A 111 3.87 -25.22 -25.89
CA SER A 111 5.15 -25.56 -25.26
C SER A 111 6.36 -25.58 -26.20
N GLY A 112 6.15 -25.69 -27.50
CA GLY A 112 7.22 -25.64 -28.51
C GLY A 112 7.66 -24.23 -28.92
N LEU A 113 6.94 -23.18 -28.51
CA LEU A 113 7.13 -21.83 -29.06
C LEU A 113 8.28 -21.11 -28.34
N PRO A 114 9.44 -20.87 -29.00
CA PRO A 114 10.62 -20.30 -28.34
C PRO A 114 10.52 -18.79 -28.09
N SER A 115 9.82 -18.07 -28.97
CA SER A 115 9.66 -16.62 -28.92
C SER A 115 8.40 -16.19 -29.67
N ILE A 116 7.83 -15.04 -29.29
CA ILE A 116 6.74 -14.41 -30.03
C ILE A 116 6.93 -12.89 -30.05
N THR A 117 6.68 -12.28 -31.21
CA THR A 117 6.67 -10.83 -31.39
C THR A 117 5.24 -10.34 -31.41
N ILE A 118 4.84 -9.57 -30.40
CA ILE A 118 3.53 -8.94 -30.34
C ILE A 118 3.61 -7.59 -31.11
N PRO A 119 2.77 -7.36 -32.14
CA PRO A 119 2.85 -6.13 -32.92
C PRO A 119 2.34 -4.92 -32.13
N ASN A 120 2.88 -3.73 -32.44
CA ASN A 120 2.54 -2.44 -31.79
C ASN A 120 1.08 -2.00 -31.96
N SER A 121 0.29 -2.74 -32.73
CA SER A 121 -1.15 -2.54 -32.88
C SER A 121 -1.97 -3.21 -31.77
N VAL A 122 -1.38 -4.17 -31.05
CA VAL A 122 -2.09 -4.92 -30.00
C VAL A 122 -2.28 -4.05 -28.78
N THR A 123 -3.53 -3.94 -28.32
CA THR A 123 -3.92 -3.17 -27.13
C THR A 123 -4.31 -4.06 -25.95
N SER A 124 -4.68 -5.32 -26.19
CA SER A 124 -5.09 -6.24 -25.12
C SER A 124 -4.61 -7.68 -25.31
N ILE A 125 -4.25 -8.33 -24.20
CA ILE A 125 -3.89 -9.75 -24.09
C ILE A 125 -4.83 -10.40 -23.07
N GLY A 126 -5.58 -11.44 -23.48
CA GLY A 126 -6.58 -12.10 -22.66
C GLY A 126 -6.03 -12.94 -21.51
N ASN A 127 -6.91 -13.37 -20.59
CA ASN A 127 -6.52 -14.26 -19.50
C ASN A 127 -5.96 -15.58 -20.06
N SER A 128 -4.92 -16.10 -19.41
CA SER A 128 -4.23 -17.34 -19.78
C SER A 128 -3.70 -17.36 -21.23
N ALA A 129 -3.62 -16.23 -21.93
CA ALA A 129 -3.30 -16.18 -23.36
C ALA A 129 -2.05 -16.98 -23.75
N PHE A 130 -1.02 -17.04 -22.91
CA PHE A 130 0.22 -17.81 -23.10
C PHE A 130 0.49 -18.78 -21.94
N SER A 131 -0.52 -19.13 -21.14
CA SER A 131 -0.35 -20.03 -19.99
C SER A 131 0.19 -21.40 -20.41
N GLY A 132 1.26 -21.91 -19.82
CA GLY A 132 1.87 -23.19 -20.15
C GLY A 132 2.73 -23.18 -21.41
N CYS A 133 3.07 -22.01 -21.97
CA CYS A 133 4.07 -21.87 -23.03
C CYS A 133 5.49 -22.10 -22.45
N SER A 134 5.77 -23.33 -22.02
CA SER A 134 7.00 -23.71 -21.32
C SER A 134 8.27 -23.55 -22.16
N GLY A 135 8.18 -23.56 -23.49
CA GLY A 135 9.30 -23.29 -24.39
C GLY A 135 9.58 -21.80 -24.62
N LEU A 136 8.71 -20.89 -24.16
CA LEU A 136 8.81 -19.46 -24.44
C LEU A 136 9.96 -18.84 -23.63
N THR A 137 11.08 -18.59 -24.31
CA THR A 137 12.30 -18.03 -23.74
C THR A 137 12.32 -16.50 -23.75
N SER A 138 11.60 -15.87 -24.69
CA SER A 138 11.51 -14.41 -24.79
C SER A 138 10.19 -13.94 -25.39
N ILE A 139 9.70 -12.78 -24.95
CA ILE A 139 8.55 -12.10 -25.53
C ILE A 139 8.74 -10.58 -25.38
N THR A 140 8.41 -9.84 -26.43
CA THR A 140 8.36 -8.37 -26.38
C THR A 140 6.90 -7.93 -26.30
N ILE A 141 6.54 -7.25 -25.20
CA ILE A 141 5.23 -6.63 -25.03
C ILE A 141 5.35 -5.17 -25.45
N PRO A 142 4.65 -4.72 -26.51
CA PRO A 142 4.74 -3.34 -26.96
C PRO A 142 3.98 -2.39 -26.03
N SER A 143 4.38 -1.12 -26.04
CA SER A 143 3.77 -0.08 -25.20
C SER A 143 2.28 0.16 -25.49
N SER A 144 1.80 -0.31 -26.64
CA SER A 144 0.39 -0.25 -27.02
C SER A 144 -0.50 -1.14 -26.15
N VAL A 145 0.04 -2.15 -25.48
CA VAL A 145 -0.74 -3.10 -24.66
C VAL A 145 -1.16 -2.46 -23.35
N THR A 146 -2.42 -2.08 -23.23
CA THR A 146 -3.00 -1.44 -22.03
C THR A 146 -3.67 -2.43 -21.07
N SER A 147 -3.82 -3.70 -21.47
CA SER A 147 -4.45 -4.74 -20.63
C SER A 147 -3.84 -6.13 -20.85
N ILE A 148 -3.51 -6.83 -19.76
CA ILE A 148 -3.05 -8.23 -19.74
C ILE A 148 -3.89 -9.01 -18.73
N GLY A 149 -4.57 -10.07 -19.16
CA GLY A 149 -5.45 -10.86 -18.31
C GLY A 149 -4.75 -11.86 -17.38
N GLY A 150 -5.48 -12.31 -16.35
CA GLY A 150 -5.15 -13.34 -15.36
C GLY A 150 -4.35 -14.48 -15.92
N ASP A 151 -3.23 -14.82 -15.29
CA ASP A 151 -2.43 -15.98 -15.66
C ASP A 151 -1.94 -16.00 -17.12
N ALA A 152 -1.96 -14.85 -17.82
CA ALA A 152 -1.57 -14.78 -19.23
C ALA A 152 -0.23 -15.42 -19.54
N PHE A 153 0.70 -15.48 -18.57
CA PHE A 153 2.02 -16.11 -18.71
C PHE A 153 2.32 -17.13 -17.62
N MET A 154 1.29 -17.71 -16.97
CA MET A 154 1.49 -18.76 -15.98
C MET A 154 2.27 -19.93 -16.60
N GLN A 155 3.24 -20.51 -15.89
CA GLN A 155 4.05 -21.64 -16.39
C GLN A 155 4.83 -21.39 -17.70
N CYS A 156 5.06 -20.13 -18.09
CA CYS A 156 6.10 -19.79 -19.07
C CYS A 156 7.48 -19.83 -18.38
N TYR A 157 8.39 -20.67 -18.85
CA TYR A 157 9.75 -20.74 -18.31
C TYR A 157 10.67 -19.75 -19.04
N PHE A 158 10.53 -18.46 -18.74
CA PHE A 158 11.42 -17.44 -19.31
C PHE A 158 12.84 -17.63 -18.75
N PHE A 159 13.74 -18.14 -19.57
CA PHE A 159 15.19 -18.18 -19.30
C PHE A 159 15.91 -17.26 -20.28
N LYS A 160 16.68 -16.31 -19.73
CA LYS A 160 17.58 -15.34 -20.42
C LYS A 160 16.92 -14.09 -21.03
N GLY A 161 16.77 -13.05 -20.19
CA GLY A 161 17.44 -11.77 -20.50
C GLY A 161 16.85 -10.79 -21.50
N SER A 162 15.54 -10.71 -21.73
CA SER A 162 14.96 -9.56 -22.45
C SER A 162 13.48 -9.29 -22.10
N PHE A 163 13.23 -8.31 -21.25
CA PHE A 163 11.95 -7.61 -21.14
C PHE A 163 12.21 -6.11 -21.04
N VAL A 164 11.46 -5.31 -21.80
CA VAL A 164 11.50 -3.85 -21.80
C VAL A 164 10.07 -3.33 -21.57
N ASN A 165 9.92 -2.53 -20.51
CA ASN A 165 8.93 -1.50 -20.18
C ASN A 165 7.55 -1.49 -20.89
N ASN A 166 6.49 -1.42 -20.08
CA ASN A 166 5.30 -0.64 -20.44
C ASN A 166 4.68 0.05 -19.22
N SER A 167 4.67 1.38 -19.21
CA SER A 167 4.26 2.27 -18.12
C SER A 167 2.76 2.31 -17.80
N GLU A 168 1.94 1.40 -18.35
CA GLU A 168 0.46 1.45 -18.22
C GLU A 168 -0.20 0.12 -17.80
N LEU A 169 0.56 -0.84 -17.27
CA LEU A 169 -0.01 -2.11 -16.77
C LEU A 169 -0.75 -1.90 -15.44
N THR A 170 -2.08 -1.91 -15.47
CA THR A 170 -2.95 -1.89 -14.28
C THR A 170 -3.10 -3.28 -13.63
N SER A 171 -3.51 -3.26 -12.36
CA SER A 171 -3.07 -4.12 -11.25
C SER A 171 -3.86 -5.41 -10.96
N ASN A 172 -4.52 -6.01 -11.95
CA ASN A 172 -5.04 -7.37 -11.77
C ASN A 172 -4.04 -8.33 -12.38
N ASN A 173 -3.34 -9.14 -11.57
CA ASN A 173 -3.04 -10.57 -11.80
C ASN A 173 -2.11 -11.15 -10.72
N ASN A 174 -2.60 -12.19 -10.07
CA ASN A 174 -1.93 -12.99 -9.05
C ASN A 174 -0.68 -13.71 -9.63
N TRP A 175 0.51 -13.10 -9.58
CA TRP A 175 1.74 -13.72 -10.09
C TRP A 175 2.39 -14.66 -9.07
N GLY A 176 1.85 -15.88 -9.03
CA GLY A 176 2.57 -17.06 -8.53
C GLY A 176 3.43 -17.68 -9.64
N ALA A 177 4.54 -17.05 -10.02
CA ALA A 177 5.58 -17.68 -10.83
C ALA A 177 6.95 -17.04 -10.59
N THR A 178 7.88 -17.85 -10.08
CA THR A 178 9.31 -17.59 -9.93
C THR A 178 9.87 -17.02 -11.23
N LEU A 179 10.40 -15.79 -11.23
CA LEU A 179 11.14 -15.28 -12.39
C LEU A 179 12.66 -15.24 -12.12
N GLY A 180 13.43 -15.70 -13.11
CA GLY A 180 14.88 -15.62 -13.18
C GLY A 180 15.34 -14.39 -13.99
N ASP A 181 15.97 -13.48 -13.28
CA ASP A 181 17.17 -12.67 -13.57
C ASP A 181 17.31 -11.84 -14.86
N LYS A 182 17.21 -10.52 -14.68
CA LYS A 182 18.42 -9.67 -14.66
C LYS A 182 18.53 -9.08 -13.24
N GLU A 183 19.50 -9.56 -12.48
CA GLU A 183 19.79 -9.15 -11.11
C GLU A 183 20.23 -7.68 -11.07
N THR A 184 19.60 -6.87 -10.22
CA THR A 184 20.40 -6.08 -9.29
C THR A 184 20.61 -6.94 -8.06
N GLU A 185 21.71 -6.75 -7.31
CA GLU A 185 21.95 -7.48 -6.05
C GLU A 185 20.74 -7.40 -5.09
N ASP A 186 19.89 -6.36 -5.25
CA ASP A 186 18.79 -5.98 -4.36
C ASP A 186 17.41 -6.60 -4.70
N GLY A 187 17.24 -7.31 -5.82
CA GLY A 187 15.98 -8.04 -6.12
C GLY A 187 14.74 -7.20 -6.50
N LEU A 188 14.93 -6.01 -7.10
CA LEU A 188 13.83 -5.14 -7.57
C LEU A 188 13.56 -5.22 -9.08
N LEU A 189 12.28 -5.15 -9.45
CA LEU A 189 11.78 -4.96 -10.81
C LEU A 189 11.11 -3.60 -10.92
N ILE A 190 11.65 -2.74 -11.78
CA ILE A 190 11.22 -1.35 -11.98
C ILE A 190 10.78 -1.17 -13.42
N ASN A 191 9.65 -0.51 -13.62
CA ASN A 191 9.06 -0.17 -14.91
C ASN A 191 8.99 1.36 -15.03
N GLY A 192 9.82 1.93 -15.89
CA GLY A 192 10.06 3.37 -15.94
C GLY A 192 10.61 3.87 -14.60
N THR A 193 9.78 4.59 -13.84
CA THR A 193 10.08 5.10 -12.50
C THR A 193 9.22 4.42 -11.42
N THR A 194 8.47 3.36 -11.75
CA THR A 194 7.59 2.65 -10.83
C THR A 194 8.20 1.33 -10.39
N VAL A 195 8.31 1.06 -9.09
CA VAL A 195 8.63 -0.30 -8.62
C VAL A 195 7.40 -1.18 -8.84
N ILE A 196 7.53 -2.24 -9.64
CA ILE A 196 6.43 -3.15 -9.94
C ILE A 196 6.56 -4.50 -9.24
N LYS A 197 7.77 -4.90 -8.82
CA LYS A 197 7.95 -6.10 -8.00
C LYS A 197 9.24 -6.08 -7.19
N CYS A 198 9.17 -6.55 -5.95
CA CYS A 198 10.31 -7.00 -5.16
C CYS A 198 10.27 -8.53 -5.08
N ARG A 199 11.43 -9.16 -5.20
CA ARG A 199 11.56 -10.62 -5.12
C ARG A 199 11.37 -11.08 -3.69
N SER A 200 10.69 -12.21 -3.50
CA SER A 200 10.38 -12.76 -2.17
C SER A 200 11.61 -13.16 -1.34
N TRP A 201 12.75 -13.38 -2.00
CA TRP A 201 14.03 -13.69 -1.37
C TRP A 201 14.90 -12.45 -1.10
N ALA A 202 14.49 -11.26 -1.57
CA ALA A 202 15.26 -10.04 -1.32
C ALA A 202 15.25 -9.72 0.18
N THR A 203 16.39 -9.24 0.68
CA THR A 203 16.61 -8.97 2.11
C THR A 203 17.06 -7.52 2.32
N ASP A 204 18.10 -7.10 1.60
CA ASP A 204 18.62 -5.74 1.61
C ASP A 204 18.18 -4.99 0.35
N VAL A 205 16.96 -4.44 0.37
CA VAL A 205 16.39 -3.78 -0.80
C VAL A 205 16.65 -2.28 -0.80
N VAL A 206 17.42 -1.81 -1.78
CA VAL A 206 17.62 -0.37 -2.03
C VAL A 206 16.74 0.09 -3.18
N ILE A 207 15.78 0.96 -2.91
CA ILE A 207 14.95 1.58 -3.94
C ILE A 207 15.74 2.76 -4.57
N PRO A 208 16.00 2.76 -5.88
CA PRO A 208 16.77 3.83 -6.52
C PRO A 208 16.09 5.21 -6.45
N ASN A 209 16.87 6.28 -6.32
CA ASN A 209 16.38 7.67 -6.33
C ASN A 209 15.70 8.11 -7.64
N SER A 210 15.74 7.29 -8.70
CA SER A 210 14.97 7.52 -9.93
C SER A 210 13.51 7.05 -9.82
N VAL A 211 13.16 6.30 -8.77
CA VAL A 211 11.80 5.78 -8.57
C VAL A 211 10.89 6.91 -8.09
N THR A 212 9.78 7.11 -8.78
CA THR A 212 8.76 8.11 -8.44
C THR A 212 7.48 7.50 -7.87
N SER A 213 7.28 6.20 -7.98
CA SER A 213 6.12 5.51 -7.41
C SER A 213 6.42 4.05 -7.08
N ILE A 214 5.69 3.51 -6.11
CA ILE A 214 5.71 2.10 -5.74
C ILE A 214 4.35 1.53 -6.13
N GLY A 215 4.34 0.59 -7.06
CA GLY A 215 3.11 0.02 -7.59
C GLY A 215 2.41 -0.90 -6.59
N ASP A 216 1.14 -1.16 -6.87
CA ASP A 216 0.31 -2.09 -6.11
C ASP A 216 1.00 -3.46 -6.00
N TRP A 217 0.89 -4.11 -4.83
CA TRP A 217 1.44 -5.45 -4.55
C TRP A 217 2.95 -5.65 -4.79
N SER A 218 3.69 -4.57 -5.08
CA SER A 218 5.07 -4.65 -5.56
C SER A 218 5.98 -5.42 -4.60
N PHE A 219 5.95 -5.10 -3.32
CA PHE A 219 6.63 -5.81 -2.23
C PHE A 219 5.80 -6.90 -1.57
N SER A 220 4.57 -7.16 -2.00
CA SER A 220 3.71 -8.09 -1.28
C SER A 220 4.34 -9.48 -1.11
N GLY A 221 4.30 -9.97 0.13
CA GLY A 221 4.84 -11.27 0.56
C GLY A 221 6.37 -11.31 0.69
N CYS A 222 7.07 -10.17 0.63
CA CYS A 222 8.53 -10.14 0.79
C CYS A 222 8.92 -10.36 2.25
N LYS A 223 9.11 -11.62 2.63
CA LYS A 223 9.43 -12.04 4.00
C LYS A 223 10.89 -11.79 4.41
N GLY A 224 11.80 -11.70 3.44
CA GLY A 224 13.22 -11.49 3.70
C GLY A 224 13.58 -10.02 3.95
N VAL A 225 12.77 -9.10 3.45
CA VAL A 225 13.02 -7.65 3.55
C VAL A 225 12.79 -7.20 4.98
N THR A 226 13.84 -6.75 5.65
CA THR A 226 13.78 -6.35 7.07
C THR A 226 13.61 -4.85 7.29
N SER A 227 14.15 -4.04 6.38
CA SER A 227 14.04 -2.59 6.41
C SER A 227 14.04 -2.01 5.00
N ILE A 228 13.25 -0.98 4.75
CA ILE A 228 13.26 -0.26 3.47
C ILE A 228 13.30 1.26 3.69
N THR A 229 14.15 1.94 2.93
CA THR A 229 14.10 3.41 2.82
C THR A 229 13.46 3.78 1.48
N ILE A 230 12.34 4.50 1.54
CA ILE A 230 11.66 5.02 0.36
C ILE A 230 12.35 6.34 -0.04
N PRO A 231 12.82 6.50 -1.29
CA PRO A 231 13.55 7.70 -1.67
C PRO A 231 12.63 8.91 -1.84
N ASN A 232 13.15 10.12 -1.58
CA ASN A 232 12.42 11.41 -1.66
C ASN A 232 11.86 11.75 -3.06
N SER A 233 12.17 10.94 -4.07
CA SER A 233 11.59 11.04 -5.41
C SER A 233 10.20 10.38 -5.50
N VAL A 234 9.85 9.49 -4.57
CA VAL A 234 8.59 8.75 -4.57
C VAL A 234 7.44 9.65 -4.13
N THR A 235 6.38 9.70 -4.93
CA THR A 235 5.16 10.46 -4.66
C THR A 235 3.95 9.60 -4.34
N SER A 236 3.96 8.31 -4.66
CA SER A 236 2.87 7.40 -4.34
C SER A 236 3.31 5.98 -4.01
N ILE A 237 2.55 5.33 -3.12
CA ILE A 237 2.64 3.91 -2.78
C ILE A 237 1.27 3.29 -3.09
N GLY A 238 1.26 2.21 -3.86
CA GLY A 238 0.05 1.55 -4.33
C GLY A 238 -0.65 0.67 -3.29
N ASP A 239 -1.83 0.17 -3.65
CA ASP A 239 -2.63 -0.71 -2.81
C ASP A 239 -1.86 -2.01 -2.54
N TRP A 240 -1.90 -2.50 -1.30
CA TRP A 240 -1.24 -3.74 -0.88
C TRP A 240 0.27 -3.82 -1.18
N ALA A 241 0.92 -2.69 -1.48
CA ALA A 241 2.30 -2.63 -1.96
C ALA A 241 3.26 -3.50 -1.14
N PHE A 242 3.20 -3.44 0.18
CA PHE A 242 4.01 -4.21 1.14
C PHE A 242 3.20 -5.25 1.91
N SER A 243 1.98 -5.62 1.48
CA SER A 243 1.16 -6.57 2.24
C SER A 243 1.87 -7.92 2.42
N GLY A 244 1.93 -8.43 3.65
CA GLY A 244 2.54 -9.72 3.99
C GLY A 244 4.06 -9.68 4.09
N CYS A 245 4.69 -8.50 4.11
CA CYS A 245 6.11 -8.33 4.39
C CYS A 245 6.41 -8.58 5.87
N LYS A 246 6.33 -9.85 6.29
CA LYS A 246 6.48 -10.26 7.70
C LYS A 246 7.88 -10.01 8.28
N GLY A 247 8.89 -9.84 7.44
CA GLY A 247 10.24 -9.48 7.88
C GLY A 247 10.41 -7.99 8.13
N LEU A 248 9.53 -7.14 7.57
CA LEU A 248 9.72 -5.70 7.52
C LEU A 248 9.48 -5.09 8.90
N THR A 249 10.57 -4.88 9.63
CA THR A 249 10.58 -4.33 10.99
C THR A 249 10.65 -2.80 11.01
N SER A 250 11.16 -2.17 9.96
CA SER A 250 11.19 -0.71 9.82
C SER A 250 11.01 -0.25 8.37
N ILE A 251 10.34 0.88 8.16
CA ILE A 251 10.33 1.58 6.88
C ILE A 251 10.44 3.08 7.13
N THR A 252 11.12 3.79 6.23
CA THR A 252 11.11 5.25 6.23
C THR A 252 10.38 5.73 4.99
N ILE A 253 9.22 6.35 5.17
CA ILE A 253 8.44 6.98 4.10
C ILE A 253 8.75 8.49 4.10
N PRO A 254 9.16 9.11 2.98
CA PRO A 254 9.49 10.52 2.91
C PRO A 254 8.27 11.40 2.63
N ASN A 255 8.39 12.68 3.00
CA ASN A 255 7.36 13.71 2.81
C ASN A 255 6.94 13.94 1.35
N SER A 256 7.72 13.43 0.39
CA SER A 256 7.38 13.50 -1.02
C SER A 256 6.23 12.57 -1.41
N VAL A 257 6.02 11.49 -0.65
CA VAL A 257 4.86 10.61 -0.84
C VAL A 257 3.64 11.44 -0.48
N THR A 258 2.60 11.45 -1.30
CA THR A 258 1.33 12.15 -1.05
C THR A 258 0.12 11.21 -1.09
N SER A 259 0.33 9.95 -1.51
CA SER A 259 -0.70 8.92 -1.56
C SER A 259 -0.13 7.56 -1.16
N ILE A 260 -0.86 6.85 -0.29
CA ILE A 260 -0.59 5.46 0.10
C ILE A 260 -1.90 4.69 -0.05
N GLY A 261 -1.87 3.66 -0.90
CA GLY A 261 -3.02 2.84 -1.24
C GLY A 261 -3.56 1.99 -0.09
N ASP A 262 -4.76 1.46 -0.29
CA ASP A 262 -5.45 0.62 0.68
C ASP A 262 -4.64 -0.63 0.99
N ASN A 263 -4.56 -1.00 2.27
CA ASN A 263 -3.87 -2.21 2.74
C ASN A 263 -2.38 -2.28 2.35
N ALA A 264 -1.77 -1.15 1.98
CA ALA A 264 -0.38 -1.08 1.52
C ALA A 264 0.61 -1.78 2.46
N PHE A 265 0.36 -1.84 3.77
CA PHE A 265 1.21 -2.50 4.75
C PHE A 265 0.50 -3.62 5.53
N GLU A 266 -0.54 -4.23 4.94
CA GLU A 266 -1.34 -5.27 5.60
C GLU A 266 -0.46 -6.46 6.00
N ARG A 267 -0.55 -6.98 7.23
CA ARG A 267 0.28 -8.10 7.72
C ARG A 267 1.81 -7.84 7.66
N CYS A 268 2.23 -6.58 7.74
CA CYS A 268 3.61 -6.22 8.09
C CYS A 268 3.82 -6.27 9.61
N TYR A 269 4.99 -6.72 10.04
CA TYR A 269 5.36 -6.90 11.45
C TYR A 269 6.40 -5.86 11.85
N PHE A 270 5.99 -4.59 11.85
CA PHE A 270 6.86 -3.50 12.25
C PHE A 270 7.26 -3.63 13.72
N SER A 271 8.51 -3.24 14.01
CA SER A 271 8.98 -3.06 15.38
C SER A 271 8.30 -1.85 16.04
N LYS A 272 8.34 -1.78 17.37
CA LYS A 272 7.63 -0.84 18.27
C LYS A 272 7.53 0.63 17.80
N ASP A 273 8.47 1.09 16.97
CA ASP A 273 8.58 2.48 16.50
C ASP A 273 8.47 2.59 14.96
N PHE A 274 7.26 2.46 14.40
CA PHE A 274 7.00 2.65 12.97
C PHE A 274 6.71 4.13 12.62
N PHE A 275 7.40 4.70 11.62
CA PHE A 275 7.29 6.11 11.25
C PHE A 275 6.96 6.26 9.74
N VAL A 276 5.97 7.08 9.40
CA VAL A 276 5.53 7.34 8.01
C VAL A 276 5.49 8.84 7.72
N ASN A 277 6.61 9.48 7.40
CA ASN A 277 6.67 10.94 7.24
C ASN A 277 5.92 11.42 5.96
N ASN A 278 4.79 12.13 6.03
CA ASN A 278 4.04 12.55 4.82
C ASN A 278 3.24 13.89 4.84
N SER A 279 2.74 14.53 5.90
CA SER A 279 1.92 15.77 5.88
C SER A 279 0.64 15.85 4.99
N GLU A 280 0.42 15.03 3.95
CA GLU A 280 -0.77 15.09 3.07
C GLU A 280 -1.71 13.86 3.16
N LEU A 281 -1.35 12.82 3.92
CA LEU A 281 -2.24 11.67 4.15
C LEU A 281 -3.48 12.08 4.94
N THR A 282 -4.66 11.85 4.35
CA THR A 282 -5.95 12.08 4.99
C THR A 282 -6.54 10.78 5.54
N SER A 283 -7.41 10.89 6.54
CA SER A 283 -8.11 9.82 7.27
C SER A 283 -8.93 8.82 6.44
N ASN A 284 -8.97 8.94 5.11
CA ASN A 284 -9.81 8.13 4.22
C ASN A 284 -9.10 6.89 3.66
N ASN A 285 -7.80 6.74 3.86
CA ASN A 285 -7.08 5.54 3.43
C ASN A 285 -7.30 4.49 4.52
N ASN A 286 -7.72 3.29 4.14
CA ASN A 286 -8.24 2.28 5.06
C ASN A 286 -7.12 1.57 5.84
N TRP A 287 -6.35 2.33 6.63
CA TRP A 287 -5.26 1.81 7.48
C TRP A 287 -5.76 0.86 8.56
N GLY A 288 -7.04 0.95 8.94
CA GLY A 288 -7.69 0.04 9.89
C GLY A 288 -7.70 -1.42 9.44
N ALA A 289 -7.75 -1.69 8.13
CA ALA A 289 -7.59 -3.04 7.58
C ALA A 289 -6.11 -3.44 7.43
N THR A 290 -5.18 -2.47 7.48
CA THR A 290 -3.75 -2.64 7.19
C THR A 290 -2.94 -3.19 8.39
N LEU A 291 -3.51 -3.32 9.59
CA LEU A 291 -2.78 -3.81 10.78
C LEU A 291 -3.51 -4.96 11.50
N CYS A 292 -4.48 -5.61 10.84
CA CYS A 292 -5.49 -6.48 11.46
C CYS A 292 -5.09 -7.95 11.72
N ASP A 293 -3.83 -8.26 11.97
CA ASP A 293 -3.45 -9.61 12.46
C ASP A 293 -3.11 -9.55 13.96
N LYS A 294 -3.84 -10.35 14.74
CA LYS A 294 -3.84 -10.50 16.23
C LYS A 294 -2.49 -10.85 16.89
N GLU A 295 -1.38 -10.89 16.14
CA GLU A 295 -0.12 -11.51 16.59
C GLU A 295 1.10 -10.60 16.55
N THR A 296 0.96 -9.27 16.44
CA THR A 296 2.12 -8.36 16.48
C THR A 296 2.01 -7.20 17.46
N GLU A 297 3.18 -6.85 18.01
CA GLU A 297 3.43 -5.85 19.04
C GLU A 297 2.85 -4.46 18.73
N ASP A 298 2.74 -3.67 19.80
CA ASP A 298 2.18 -2.32 19.86
C ASP A 298 2.94 -1.35 18.94
N GLY A 299 2.26 -0.41 18.27
CA GLY A 299 2.94 0.53 17.36
C GLY A 299 2.12 1.76 16.98
N LEU A 300 2.84 2.85 16.68
CA LEU A 300 2.30 4.13 16.19
C LEU A 300 2.41 4.26 14.68
N LEU A 301 1.51 5.05 14.10
CA LEU A 301 1.58 5.60 12.77
C LEU A 301 1.72 7.11 12.89
N ILE A 302 2.88 7.63 12.48
CA ILE A 302 3.23 9.05 12.58
C ILE A 302 3.48 9.60 11.19
N ASN A 303 2.80 10.69 10.85
CA ASN A 303 2.84 11.44 9.62
C ASN A 303 3.41 12.84 9.75
N GLY A 304 4.59 13.11 9.19
CA GLY A 304 5.23 14.37 9.51
C GLY A 304 5.74 14.31 10.93
N THR A 305 5.24 15.29 11.68
CA THR A 305 5.29 15.39 13.13
C THR A 305 3.91 15.10 13.74
N THR A 306 3.02 14.37 13.06
CA THR A 306 1.63 14.16 13.50
C THR A 306 1.36 12.69 13.77
N VAL A 307 0.84 12.31 14.94
CA VAL A 307 0.36 10.92 15.13
C VAL A 307 -0.98 10.74 14.41
N ILE A 308 -1.08 9.85 13.42
CA ILE A 308 -2.34 9.54 12.73
C ILE A 308 -3.10 8.42 13.44
N LYS A 309 -2.39 7.35 13.86
CA LYS A 309 -3.05 6.16 14.38
C LYS A 309 -2.16 5.38 15.35
N CYS A 310 -2.77 4.75 16.33
CA CYS A 310 -2.21 3.76 17.23
C CYS A 310 -3.08 2.50 17.15
N ARG A 311 -2.49 1.33 17.37
CA ARG A 311 -3.22 0.05 17.40
C ARG A 311 -4.13 0.00 18.63
N SER A 312 -5.39 -0.39 18.45
CA SER A 312 -6.42 -0.39 19.51
C SER A 312 -6.17 -1.38 20.67
N TRP A 313 -5.25 -2.33 20.51
CA TRP A 313 -4.83 -3.21 21.61
C TRP A 313 -3.46 -2.82 22.20
N ALA A 314 -2.90 -1.67 21.81
CA ALA A 314 -1.61 -1.23 22.31
C ALA A 314 -1.60 -1.11 23.84
N THR A 315 -0.58 -1.66 24.50
CA THR A 315 -0.41 -1.65 25.96
C THR A 315 0.66 -0.66 26.43
N GLU A 316 1.73 -0.48 25.64
CA GLU A 316 2.81 0.46 25.92
C GLU A 316 3.25 1.17 24.63
N VAL A 317 3.19 2.49 24.63
CA VAL A 317 3.47 3.32 23.46
C VAL A 317 4.25 4.56 23.86
N VAL A 318 5.33 4.86 23.13
CA VAL A 318 6.13 6.07 23.30
C VAL A 318 5.88 7.00 22.12
N ILE A 319 5.41 8.22 22.38
CA ILE A 319 5.30 9.24 21.33
C ILE A 319 6.66 9.96 21.20
N PRO A 320 7.29 9.95 20.02
CA PRO A 320 8.59 10.58 19.79
C PRO A 320 8.57 12.11 19.99
N ASN A 321 9.65 12.68 20.54
CA ASN A 321 9.80 14.13 20.77
C ASN A 321 9.78 15.00 19.50
N SER A 322 9.82 14.40 18.31
CA SER A 322 9.63 15.14 17.05
C SER A 322 8.16 15.41 16.74
N VAL A 323 7.21 14.77 17.43
CA VAL A 323 5.77 14.90 17.16
C VAL A 323 5.23 16.24 17.68
N THR A 324 4.59 17.02 16.82
CA THR A 324 3.98 18.31 17.12
C THR A 324 2.45 18.30 17.18
N SER A 325 1.77 17.23 16.75
CA SER A 325 0.32 17.09 16.89
C SER A 325 -0.18 15.64 16.95
N ILE A 326 -1.36 15.43 17.52
CA ILE A 326 -2.06 14.14 17.53
C ILE A 326 -3.36 14.31 16.75
N GLU A 327 -3.54 13.55 15.68
CA GLU A 327 -4.71 13.66 14.81
C GLU A 327 -5.97 13.04 15.45
N SER A 328 -7.10 13.29 14.79
CA SER A 328 -8.38 12.74 15.20
C SER A 328 -8.37 11.22 15.20
N SER A 329 -8.94 10.62 16.25
CA SER A 329 -9.07 9.15 16.42
C SER A 329 -7.75 8.38 16.48
N ALA A 330 -6.62 9.05 16.68
CA ALA A 330 -5.30 8.42 16.61
C ALA A 330 -5.17 7.21 17.54
N PHE A 331 -5.43 7.39 18.83
CA PHE A 331 -5.46 6.36 19.86
C PHE A 331 -6.87 5.87 20.18
N SER A 332 -7.88 6.17 19.36
CA SER A 332 -9.25 5.71 19.65
C SER A 332 -9.32 4.19 19.82
N GLU A 333 -10.05 3.75 20.84
CA GLU A 333 -10.25 2.35 21.25
C GLU A 333 -8.96 1.64 21.74
N CYS A 334 -7.90 2.36 22.13
CA CYS A 334 -6.69 1.79 22.72
C CYS A 334 -6.93 1.26 24.14
N SER A 335 -7.74 0.21 24.26
CA SER A 335 -8.22 -0.35 25.53
C SER A 335 -7.14 -0.98 26.41
N GLY A 336 -6.00 -1.38 25.81
CA GLY A 336 -4.84 -1.90 26.54
C GLY A 336 -3.93 -0.83 27.13
N LEU A 337 -4.05 0.43 26.67
CA LEU A 337 -3.10 1.50 26.99
C LEU A 337 -3.38 2.01 28.39
N THR A 338 -2.45 1.77 29.32
CA THR A 338 -2.65 2.13 30.74
C THR A 338 -2.15 3.53 31.11
N SER A 339 -1.13 3.99 30.41
CA SER A 339 -0.53 5.31 30.52
C SER A 339 0.13 5.70 29.20
N ILE A 340 0.24 7.00 28.94
CA ILE A 340 0.97 7.53 27.79
C ILE A 340 1.56 8.90 28.13
N GLU A 341 2.82 9.10 27.74
CA GLU A 341 3.50 10.39 27.84
C GLU A 341 3.37 11.13 26.49
N ILE A 342 2.74 12.31 26.52
CA ILE A 342 2.65 13.19 25.35
C ILE A 342 3.83 14.17 25.41
N PRO A 343 4.73 14.20 24.41
CA PRO A 343 5.93 15.02 24.46
C PRO A 343 5.61 16.51 24.35
N ASN A 344 6.46 17.34 24.97
CA ASN A 344 6.36 18.81 24.99
C ASN A 344 6.44 19.49 23.61
N SER A 345 6.72 18.74 22.56
CA SER A 345 6.64 19.22 21.18
C SER A 345 5.19 19.30 20.67
N VAL A 346 4.24 18.56 21.27
CA VAL A 346 2.84 18.46 20.83
C VAL A 346 2.05 19.72 21.16
N THR A 347 1.42 20.32 20.17
CA THR A 347 0.70 21.60 20.28
C THR A 347 -0.83 21.47 20.18
N SER A 348 -1.33 20.34 19.66
CA SER A 348 -2.76 20.07 19.49
C SER A 348 -3.10 18.58 19.61
N ILE A 349 -4.29 18.31 20.16
CA ILE A 349 -4.88 16.97 20.28
C ILE A 349 -6.23 16.97 19.54
N GLY A 350 -6.39 16.09 18.55
CA GLY A 350 -7.55 16.03 17.65
C GLY A 350 -8.83 15.45 18.25
N ASP A 351 -9.89 15.42 17.43
CA ASP A 351 -11.21 14.90 17.83
C ASP A 351 -11.13 13.37 18.03
N TRP A 352 -11.70 12.83 19.11
CA TRP A 352 -11.62 11.39 19.44
C TRP A 352 -10.20 10.84 19.60
N ALA A 353 -9.17 11.69 19.74
CA ALA A 353 -7.77 11.28 19.71
C ALA A 353 -7.43 10.12 20.64
N PHE A 354 -8.04 10.02 21.81
CA PHE A 354 -7.95 8.94 22.80
C PHE A 354 -9.34 8.45 23.22
N GLY A 355 -10.36 8.59 22.36
CA GLY A 355 -11.71 8.11 22.67
C GLY A 355 -11.72 6.61 22.97
N ASP A 356 -12.53 6.17 23.91
CA ASP A 356 -12.70 4.76 24.30
C ASP A 356 -11.39 4.07 24.76
N CYS A 357 -10.39 4.83 25.24
CA CYS A 357 -9.19 4.28 25.89
C CYS A 357 -9.49 3.85 27.33
N ILE A 358 -10.34 2.84 27.49
CA ILE A 358 -10.87 2.41 28.80
C ILE A 358 -9.79 1.99 29.81
N GLY A 359 -8.62 1.52 29.33
CA GLY A 359 -7.48 1.14 30.16
C GLY A 359 -6.67 2.31 30.69
N LEU A 360 -6.83 3.52 30.13
CA LEU A 360 -5.98 4.67 30.42
C LEU A 360 -6.28 5.20 31.82
N THR A 361 -5.32 5.07 32.74
CA THR A 361 -5.48 5.44 34.15
C THR A 361 -4.87 6.79 34.50
N SER A 362 -3.86 7.22 33.73
CA SER A 362 -3.19 8.50 33.88
C SER A 362 -2.75 9.03 32.52
N ILE A 363 -2.81 10.36 32.37
CA ILE A 363 -2.28 11.06 31.21
C ILE A 363 -1.73 12.42 31.63
N THR A 364 -0.57 12.77 31.09
CA THR A 364 0.03 14.10 31.26
C THR A 364 -0.10 14.86 29.95
N ILE A 365 -0.89 15.94 29.96
CA ILE A 365 -1.01 16.85 28.82
C ILE A 365 0.09 17.91 28.96
N PRO A 366 1.01 18.06 28.00
CA PRO A 366 2.14 18.96 28.13
C PRO A 366 1.72 20.43 27.98
N ASN A 367 2.52 21.33 28.57
CA ASN A 367 2.27 22.78 28.53
C ASN A 367 2.30 23.39 27.12
N SER A 368 2.80 22.68 26.13
CA SER A 368 2.78 23.09 24.71
C SER A 368 1.40 22.98 24.06
N VAL A 369 0.48 22.17 24.61
CA VAL A 369 -0.85 21.95 24.03
C VAL A 369 -1.72 23.20 24.18
N THR A 370 -2.29 23.64 23.06
CA THR A 370 -3.14 24.83 23.00
C THR A 370 -4.61 24.53 22.74
N SER A 371 -4.93 23.36 22.18
CA SER A 371 -6.31 22.92 21.90
C SER A 371 -6.49 21.42 22.11
N ILE A 372 -7.67 21.06 22.62
CA ILE A 372 -8.12 19.67 22.83
C ILE A 372 -9.44 19.47 22.09
N GLY A 373 -9.48 18.52 21.16
CA GLY A 373 -10.60 18.26 20.27
C GLY A 373 -11.87 17.72 20.96
N ARG A 374 -12.94 17.59 20.17
CA ARG A 374 -14.21 16.98 20.61
C ARG A 374 -13.99 15.52 20.93
N TYR A 375 -14.53 15.05 22.04
CA TYR A 375 -14.45 13.64 22.45
C TYR A 375 -13.01 13.12 22.59
N ALA A 376 -12.02 14.00 22.72
CA ALA A 376 -10.60 13.63 22.69
C ALA A 376 -10.23 12.56 23.71
N PHE A 377 -10.84 12.53 24.89
CA PHE A 377 -10.68 11.48 25.91
C PHE A 377 -12.05 10.91 26.32
N TYR A 378 -12.99 10.84 25.38
CA TYR A 378 -14.32 10.26 25.63
C TYR A 378 -14.20 8.83 26.16
N ASP A 379 -15.01 8.46 27.16
CA ASP A 379 -15.06 7.12 27.77
C ASP A 379 -13.70 6.51 28.16
N CYS A 380 -12.72 7.35 28.53
CA CYS A 380 -11.50 6.90 29.21
C CYS A 380 -11.82 6.55 30.67
N SER A 381 -12.59 5.49 30.88
CA SER A 381 -13.15 5.11 32.19
C SER A 381 -12.10 4.76 33.25
N GLY A 382 -10.85 4.48 32.87
CA GLY A 382 -9.73 4.34 33.81
C GLY A 382 -9.27 5.66 34.46
N LEU A 383 -9.53 6.81 33.83
CA LEU A 383 -9.06 8.11 34.32
C LEU A 383 -9.82 8.53 35.58
N THR A 384 -9.08 8.76 36.66
CA THR A 384 -9.64 9.25 37.95
C THR A 384 -9.32 10.71 38.21
N SER A 385 -8.31 11.24 37.53
CA SER A 385 -7.93 12.65 37.59
C SER A 385 -7.44 13.16 36.25
N ILE A 386 -7.61 14.46 36.01
CA ILE A 386 -7.07 15.13 34.82
C ILE A 386 -6.39 16.45 35.20
N GLU A 387 -5.27 16.72 34.55
CA GLU A 387 -4.51 17.97 34.67
C GLU A 387 -4.52 18.71 33.33
N ILE A 388 -5.02 19.95 33.36
CA ILE A 388 -5.16 20.82 32.18
C ILE A 388 -4.09 21.91 32.27
N PRO A 389 -3.11 21.93 31.35
CA PRO A 389 -2.00 22.87 31.41
C PRO A 389 -2.43 24.31 31.12
N SER A 390 -1.59 25.27 31.52
CA SER A 390 -1.94 26.70 31.51
C SER A 390 -2.14 27.31 30.12
N ASN A 391 -1.61 26.67 29.07
CA ASN A 391 -1.64 27.19 27.71
C ASN A 391 -2.83 26.68 26.87
N VAL A 392 -3.63 25.74 27.40
CA VAL A 392 -4.86 25.30 26.74
C VAL A 392 -5.81 26.49 26.62
N LYS A 393 -6.29 26.73 25.41
CA LYS A 393 -7.22 27.84 25.09
C LYS A 393 -8.65 27.36 24.94
N GLU A 394 -8.82 26.15 24.41
CA GLU A 394 -10.13 25.57 24.11
C GLU A 394 -10.16 24.05 24.34
N ILE A 395 -11.33 23.57 24.77
CA ILE A 395 -11.60 22.15 25.01
C ILE A 395 -12.95 21.79 24.38
N GLY A 396 -12.94 20.77 23.51
CA GLY A 396 -14.10 20.35 22.73
C GLY A 396 -15.23 19.71 23.55
N LYS A 397 -16.36 19.50 22.87
CA LYS A 397 -17.55 18.80 23.39
C LYS A 397 -17.17 17.38 23.79
N GLY A 398 -17.55 16.92 24.98
CA GLY A 398 -17.31 15.54 25.41
C GLY A 398 -15.85 15.17 25.62
N ALA A 399 -14.92 16.13 25.58
CA ALA A 399 -13.49 15.84 25.57
C ALA A 399 -13.01 15.05 26.79
N PHE A 400 -13.66 15.21 27.94
CA PHE A 400 -13.38 14.51 29.20
C PHE A 400 -14.67 13.92 29.78
N ASP A 401 -15.57 13.43 28.92
CA ASP A 401 -16.77 12.71 29.33
C ASP A 401 -16.37 11.29 29.77
N CYS A 402 -15.73 11.23 30.94
CA CYS A 402 -15.26 10.02 31.61
C CYS A 402 -16.00 9.86 32.93
N GLN A 403 -16.48 8.66 33.23
CA GLN A 403 -17.37 8.43 34.38
C GLN A 403 -16.66 8.48 35.75
N ASN A 404 -15.35 8.25 35.81
CA ASN A 404 -14.63 8.06 37.08
C ASN A 404 -13.72 9.22 37.49
N ILE A 405 -13.73 10.34 36.75
CA ILE A 405 -12.94 11.53 37.12
C ILE A 405 -13.51 12.12 38.41
N SER A 406 -12.67 12.16 39.45
CA SER A 406 -12.97 12.73 40.77
C SER A 406 -12.12 13.97 41.10
N LYS A 407 -11.06 14.23 40.32
CA LYS A 407 -10.18 15.39 40.47
C LYS A 407 -9.90 16.04 39.11
N VAL A 408 -10.17 17.33 38.99
CA VAL A 408 -9.80 18.13 37.82
C VAL A 408 -8.89 19.25 38.30
N THR A 409 -7.69 19.38 37.74
CA THR A 409 -6.79 20.51 38.04
C THR A 409 -6.60 21.33 36.78
N CYS A 410 -6.88 22.63 36.84
CA CYS A 410 -6.61 23.53 35.73
C CYS A 410 -5.55 24.54 36.15
N PHE A 411 -4.41 24.57 35.46
CA PHE A 411 -3.30 25.46 35.81
C PHE A 411 -3.41 26.86 35.19
N SER A 412 -4.42 27.11 34.35
CA SER A 412 -4.61 28.43 33.73
C SER A 412 -5.32 29.39 34.67
N LYS A 413 -4.75 30.60 34.86
CA LYS A 413 -5.45 31.70 35.55
C LYS A 413 -6.65 32.23 34.78
N ARG A 414 -6.68 32.03 33.45
CA ARG A 414 -7.83 32.36 32.61
C ARG A 414 -8.44 31.05 32.10
N PRO A 415 -9.65 30.68 32.54
CA PRO A 415 -10.23 29.40 32.16
C PRO A 415 -10.26 29.25 30.63
N PRO A 416 -9.86 28.09 30.08
CA PRO A 416 -10.03 27.82 28.65
C PRO A 416 -11.52 27.80 28.30
N VAL A 417 -11.84 28.11 27.06
CA VAL A 417 -13.21 28.01 26.55
C VAL A 417 -13.57 26.52 26.47
N ILE A 418 -14.62 26.10 27.17
CA ILE A 418 -15.10 24.72 27.12
C ILE A 418 -16.46 24.65 26.43
N ALA A 419 -16.65 23.62 25.62
CA ALA A 419 -17.93 23.36 24.97
C ALA A 419 -18.96 22.76 25.94
N GLU A 420 -20.21 22.62 25.48
CA GLU A 420 -21.21 21.88 26.25
C GLU A 420 -20.76 20.43 26.47
N ASN A 421 -21.07 19.89 27.66
CA ASN A 421 -20.75 18.52 28.05
C ASN A 421 -19.27 18.17 27.89
N THR A 422 -18.34 19.12 28.09
CA THR A 422 -16.90 18.80 28.11
C THR A 422 -16.55 17.74 29.15
N PHE A 423 -17.19 17.78 30.31
CA PHE A 423 -17.13 16.74 31.35
C PHE A 423 -18.49 16.04 31.47
N ALA A 424 -18.49 14.81 32.01
CA ALA A 424 -19.71 14.09 32.35
C ALA A 424 -20.53 14.84 33.41
N ASP A 425 -21.86 14.70 33.40
CA ASP A 425 -22.73 15.37 34.38
C ASP A 425 -22.38 15.02 35.84
N ASP A 426 -21.93 13.80 36.09
CA ASP A 426 -21.54 13.36 37.42
C ASP A 426 -20.16 13.86 37.83
N VAL A 427 -19.27 14.16 36.88
CA VAL A 427 -17.99 14.83 37.15
C VAL A 427 -18.23 16.24 37.67
N TYR A 428 -19.14 17.01 37.06
CA TYR A 428 -19.49 18.34 37.56
C TYR A 428 -20.03 18.35 39.00
N LYS A 429 -20.77 17.30 39.39
CA LYS A 429 -21.36 17.18 40.73
C LYS A 429 -20.38 16.67 41.77
N ASN A 430 -19.54 15.70 41.40
CA ASN A 430 -18.81 14.88 42.36
C ASN A 430 -17.30 15.17 42.38
N ALA A 431 -16.71 15.66 41.29
CA ALA A 431 -15.29 15.96 41.24
C ALA A 431 -14.95 17.29 41.92
N THR A 432 -13.75 17.37 42.51
CA THR A 432 -13.18 18.65 42.96
C THR A 432 -12.39 19.28 41.82
N LEU A 433 -12.73 20.52 41.49
CA LEU A 433 -11.98 21.37 40.57
C LEU A 433 -10.96 22.21 41.33
N TYR A 434 -9.68 22.03 41.03
CA TYR A 434 -8.57 22.81 41.56
C TYR A 434 -8.16 23.90 40.57
N ILE A 435 -8.13 25.16 41.01
CA ILE A 435 -7.80 26.33 40.19
C ILE A 435 -6.71 27.20 40.83
N PRO A 436 -5.97 28.01 40.05
CA PRO A 436 -4.89 28.82 40.60
C PRO A 436 -5.41 29.96 41.47
N GLU A 437 -4.67 30.29 42.53
CA GLU A 437 -4.97 31.45 43.38
C GLU A 437 -5.17 32.75 42.56
N GLY A 438 -6.25 33.46 42.87
CA GLY A 438 -6.62 34.73 42.23
C GLY A 438 -7.37 34.60 40.90
N SER A 439 -7.78 33.38 40.52
CA SER A 439 -8.58 33.12 39.30
C SER A 439 -10.07 32.85 39.56
N GLU A 440 -10.50 32.79 40.81
CA GLU A 440 -11.80 32.31 41.27
C GLU A 440 -12.96 33.01 40.57
N ASN A 441 -12.94 34.35 40.60
CA ASN A 441 -13.98 35.18 39.97
C ASN A 441 -14.12 34.89 38.46
N THR A 442 -13.01 34.57 37.77
CA THR A 442 -13.06 34.24 36.35
C THR A 442 -13.66 32.86 36.10
N TYR A 443 -13.36 31.86 36.94
CA TYR A 443 -13.96 30.53 36.83
C TYR A 443 -15.46 30.55 37.15
N TYR A 444 -15.89 31.26 38.20
CA TYR A 444 -17.32 31.41 38.54
C TYR A 444 -18.12 32.14 37.46
N ALA A 445 -17.49 33.06 36.73
CA ALA A 445 -18.13 33.81 35.66
C ALA A 445 -18.12 33.07 34.30
N THR A 446 -17.32 32.01 34.16
CA THR A 446 -17.13 31.32 32.87
C THR A 446 -18.09 30.14 32.75
N THR A 447 -18.95 30.18 31.72
CA THR A 447 -19.90 29.12 31.39
C THR A 447 -19.20 27.77 31.27
N GLY A 448 -19.76 26.75 31.94
CA GLY A 448 -19.23 25.39 31.94
C GLY A 448 -18.35 25.16 33.16
N TRP A 449 -17.33 25.98 33.39
CA TRP A 449 -16.50 25.90 34.60
C TRP A 449 -17.30 26.19 35.87
N ASN A 450 -18.26 27.11 35.78
CA ASN A 450 -19.19 27.42 36.87
C ASN A 450 -20.20 26.31 37.20
N LYS A 451 -20.17 25.17 36.49
CA LYS A 451 -21.01 24.00 36.78
C LYS A 451 -20.42 23.06 37.83
N PHE A 452 -19.13 23.20 38.17
CA PHE A 452 -18.51 22.39 39.22
C PHE A 452 -19.04 22.78 40.61
N TYR A 453 -19.47 21.79 41.39
CA TYR A 453 -20.05 22.02 42.72
C TYR A 453 -18.97 22.26 43.78
N ASN A 454 -17.80 21.65 43.60
CA ASN A 454 -16.66 21.76 44.50
C ASN A 454 -15.49 22.40 43.77
N ILE A 455 -15.08 23.60 44.19
CA ILE A 455 -13.93 24.32 43.65
C ILE A 455 -12.98 24.65 44.79
N GLU A 456 -11.71 24.25 44.65
CA GLU A 456 -10.62 24.50 45.59
C GLU A 456 -9.48 25.26 44.92
N ILE A 457 -8.69 25.96 45.74
CA ILE A 457 -7.59 26.80 45.27
C ILE A 457 -6.27 26.06 45.49
N ILE A 458 -5.41 26.07 44.47
CA ILE A 458 -4.02 25.63 44.59
C ILE A 458 -3.10 26.84 44.73
N GLU A 459 -2.24 26.82 45.75
CA GLU A 459 -1.15 27.79 45.91
C GLU A 459 -0.17 27.63 44.74
N ALA A 460 0.37 28.75 44.26
CA ALA A 460 1.25 28.77 43.10
C ALA A 460 2.48 27.87 43.34
N GLN A 461 2.59 26.77 42.59
CA GLN A 461 3.83 26.03 42.49
C GLN A 461 4.90 26.99 41.93
N PRO A 462 6.12 27.05 42.49
CA PRO A 462 7.22 27.79 41.87
C PRO A 462 7.37 27.28 40.45
N SER A 463 7.29 28.19 39.49
CA SER A 463 7.30 27.88 38.07
C SER A 463 8.61 27.17 37.70
N ILE A 464 8.58 25.85 37.59
CA ILE A 464 9.66 25.07 37.00
C ILE A 464 9.84 25.59 35.57
N ARG A 465 10.93 26.31 35.29
CA ARG A 465 11.40 26.48 33.93
C ARG A 465 11.85 25.09 33.48
N GLN A 466 11.02 24.39 32.72
CA GLN A 466 11.49 23.20 32.02
C GLN A 466 12.62 23.64 31.09
N ASP A 467 13.72 22.87 31.13
CA ASP A 467 14.92 23.03 30.32
C ASP A 467 14.53 23.29 28.85
N VAL A 468 14.62 24.55 28.45
CA VAL A 468 14.26 25.04 27.11
C VAL A 468 15.26 24.59 26.04
N ASN A 469 16.37 23.95 26.44
CA ASN A 469 17.45 23.56 25.56
C ASN A 469 17.63 22.03 25.43
N GLY A 470 17.00 21.23 26.30
CA GLY A 470 17.06 19.76 26.25
C GLY A 470 18.46 19.18 26.46
N ASP A 471 19.34 19.89 27.18
CA ASP A 471 20.71 19.48 27.44
C ASP A 471 20.88 18.72 28.77
N GLY A 472 19.80 18.60 29.55
CA GLY A 472 19.76 17.82 30.78
C GLY A 472 20.51 18.47 31.95
N VAL A 473 20.85 19.76 31.85
CA VAL A 473 21.48 20.52 32.94
C VAL A 473 20.42 21.35 33.67
N VAL A 474 19.93 20.82 34.79
CA VAL A 474 19.08 21.58 35.73
C VAL A 474 19.91 22.74 36.30
N ASP A 475 19.42 23.98 36.17
CA ASP A 475 20.10 25.15 36.74
C ASP A 475 20.22 24.95 38.26
N THR A 476 21.42 25.17 38.80
CA THR A 476 21.72 25.10 40.23
C THR A 476 20.79 25.94 41.10
N GLN A 477 20.16 26.98 40.55
CA GLN A 477 19.16 27.78 41.25
C GLN A 477 17.83 27.04 41.45
N ASP A 478 17.43 26.18 40.52
CA ASP A 478 16.17 25.40 40.56
C ASP A 478 16.24 24.29 41.63
N VAL A 479 17.40 23.64 41.76
CA VAL A 479 17.65 22.65 42.82
C VAL A 479 17.55 23.29 44.21
N LEU A 480 17.98 24.56 44.35
CA LEU A 480 17.93 25.32 45.60
C LEU A 480 16.50 25.72 46.02
N GLU A 481 15.62 26.02 45.06
CA GLU A 481 14.20 26.31 45.35
C GLU A 481 13.42 25.03 45.71
N ILE A 482 13.69 23.91 45.02
CA ILE A 482 13.13 22.59 45.35
C ILE A 482 13.55 22.15 46.76
N TYR A 483 14.84 22.32 47.10
CA TYR A 483 15.34 21.94 48.42
C TYR A 483 14.73 22.78 49.54
N LYS A 484 14.37 24.05 49.29
CA LYS A 484 13.66 24.88 50.27
C LYS A 484 12.21 24.44 50.45
N TYR A 485 11.50 24.17 49.35
CA TYR A 485 10.11 23.73 49.41
C TYR A 485 9.95 22.41 50.20
N ILE A 486 10.84 21.43 49.97
CA ILE A 486 10.86 20.13 50.66
C ILE A 486 11.27 20.25 52.15
N GLN A 487 11.92 21.33 52.56
CA GLN A 487 12.28 21.56 53.98
C GLN A 487 11.18 22.29 54.75
N GLU A 488 10.26 22.96 54.05
CA GLU A 488 9.19 23.76 54.66
C GLU A 488 7.84 23.02 54.73
N HIS A 489 7.71 21.87 54.04
CA HIS A 489 6.50 21.03 53.96
C HIS A 489 6.88 19.55 54.02
#